data_AF-A0A150R847-F1
#
_entry.id   AF-A0A150R847-F1
#
_cell.length_a   1.000
_cell.length_b   1.000
_cell.length_c   1.000
_cell.angle_alpha   90.00
_cell.angle_beta   90.00
_cell.angle_gamma   90.00
#
_symmetry.space_group_name_H-M   'P 1'
#
loop_
_entity.id
_entity.type
_entity.pdbx_description
1 polymer ?
#
loop_
_entity_poly.entity_id
_entity_poly.type
_entity_poly.pdbx_seq_one_letter_code
_entity_poly.pdbx_strand_id
1 'polypeptide(L)'
;MLMVTWTSYAGYDELVGEETDLAVEVWVTAAPELQAFCRARGLEGPALSLRLEQLLGLPPGNGKDRVVQLWVPAASLFRPSPDLEIDDSVAELDFPTGTPQEHVDWFNDLKATSYGEDGYPWTRLGYTYDWSPDGEEVGLSEFVIRQGTTVVVDSVTPQDEYCLPAP
;
A
#
# COMPACT_ATOMS: atom_id res chain seq x y z
N MET A 1 -6.26 -0.03 12.51
CA MET A 1 -6.86 0.26 11.20
C MET A 1 -6.77 -0.98 10.34
N LEU A 2 -7.76 -1.25 9.49
CA LEU A 2 -7.70 -2.38 8.56
C LEU A 2 -7.03 -1.92 7.27
N MET A 3 -5.81 -2.39 7.06
CA MET A 3 -4.96 -2.04 5.92
C MET A 3 -4.77 -3.24 5.02
N VAL A 4 -4.33 -3.01 3.79
CA VAL A 4 -4.16 -4.07 2.81
C VAL A 4 -2.86 -3.93 2.03
N THR A 5 -2.19 -5.05 1.80
CA THR A 5 -1.07 -5.16 0.86
C THR A 5 -1.38 -6.22 -0.21
N TRP A 6 -0.99 -5.96 -1.46
CA TRP A 6 -1.12 -6.92 -2.56
C TRP A 6 0.27 -7.51 -2.85
N THR A 7 0.39 -8.82 -2.67
CA THR A 7 1.69 -9.50 -2.60
C THR A 7 1.66 -10.87 -3.31
N SER A 8 2.84 -11.47 -3.43
CA SER A 8 3.04 -12.88 -3.81
C SER A 8 3.77 -13.65 -2.70
N TYR A 9 4.01 -13.02 -1.56
CA TYR A 9 4.67 -13.65 -0.42
C TYR A 9 3.69 -14.59 0.31
N ALA A 10 3.92 -15.89 0.20
CA ALA A 10 3.08 -16.92 0.79
C ALA A 10 3.24 -17.08 2.31
N GLY A 11 4.18 -16.37 2.95
CA GLY A 11 4.42 -16.50 4.39
C GLY A 11 3.24 -16.04 5.27
N TYR A 12 2.31 -15.26 4.71
CA TYR A 12 1.09 -14.88 5.42
C TYR A 12 0.01 -15.97 5.43
N ASP A 13 0.08 -16.96 4.53
CA ASP A 13 -0.99 -17.96 4.33
C ASP A 13 -1.30 -18.74 5.61
N GLU A 14 -0.26 -19.06 6.40
CA GLU A 14 -0.36 -19.82 7.64
C GLU A 14 -0.62 -18.94 8.87
N LEU A 15 -0.72 -17.62 8.69
CA LEU A 15 -0.80 -16.65 9.79
C LEU A 15 -2.20 -16.04 9.96
N VAL A 16 -3.22 -16.47 9.19
CA VAL A 16 -4.59 -15.94 9.31
C VAL A 16 -5.11 -16.12 10.73
N GLY A 17 -5.52 -15.02 11.37
CA GLY A 17 -5.97 -14.95 12.75
C GLY A 17 -4.86 -14.79 13.80
N GLU A 18 -3.60 -14.84 13.38
CA GLU A 18 -2.44 -14.78 14.27
C GLU A 18 -1.78 -13.40 14.28
N GLU A 19 -1.08 -13.10 15.38
CA GLU A 19 -0.16 -11.97 15.47
C GLU A 19 1.18 -12.33 14.83
N THR A 20 1.78 -11.36 14.13
CA THR A 20 3.12 -11.51 13.57
C THR A 20 3.86 -10.18 13.55
N ASP A 21 5.17 -10.22 13.79
CA ASP A 21 6.05 -9.06 13.68
C ASP A 21 6.53 -8.90 12.23
N LEU A 22 6.33 -7.72 11.66
CA LEU A 22 6.76 -7.43 10.30
C LEU A 22 8.29 -7.36 10.23
N ALA A 23 8.92 -8.28 9.51
CA ALA A 23 10.38 -8.32 9.35
C ALA A 23 10.94 -7.15 8.51
N VAL A 24 10.08 -6.48 7.73
CA VAL A 24 10.40 -5.35 6.86
C VAL A 24 9.28 -4.30 6.94
N GLU A 25 9.52 -3.13 6.38
CA GLU A 25 8.44 -2.17 6.12
C GLU A 25 7.45 -2.76 5.09
N VAL A 26 6.16 -2.53 5.32
CA VAL A 26 5.10 -3.01 4.43
C VAL A 26 4.29 -1.83 3.93
N TRP A 27 4.23 -1.69 2.61
CA TRP A 27 3.43 -0.68 1.92
C TRP A 27 1.98 -1.16 1.83
N VAL A 28 1.07 -0.28 2.23
CA VAL A 28 -0.35 -0.59 2.35
C VAL A 28 -1.25 0.56 1.92
N THR A 29 -2.47 0.21 1.56
CA THR A 29 -3.58 1.15 1.42
C THR A 29 -4.74 0.75 2.35
N ALA A 30 -5.77 1.57 2.47
CA ALA A 30 -6.95 1.21 3.25
C ALA A 30 -7.70 0.05 2.57
N ALA A 31 -7.97 -1.02 3.31
CA ALA A 31 -8.72 -2.18 2.80
C ALA A 31 -10.07 -1.81 2.12
N PRO A 32 -10.92 -0.94 2.70
CA PRO A 32 -12.19 -0.59 2.04
C PRO A 32 -12.00 0.16 0.72
N GLU A 33 -10.93 0.96 0.56
CA GLU A 33 -10.66 1.70 -0.69
C GLU A 33 -10.30 0.75 -1.83
N LEU A 34 -9.35 -0.15 -1.60
CA LEU A 34 -8.94 -1.14 -2.62
C LEU A 34 -10.10 -2.05 -3.01
N GLN A 35 -10.85 -2.54 -2.02
CA GLN A 35 -11.97 -3.43 -2.28
C GLN A 35 -13.09 -2.74 -3.04
N ALA A 36 -13.46 -1.52 -2.66
CA ALA A 36 -14.48 -0.75 -3.37
C ALA A 36 -14.04 -0.46 -4.82
N PHE A 37 -12.77 -0.08 -5.00
CA PHE A 37 -12.19 0.18 -6.30
C PHE A 37 -12.30 -1.04 -7.23
N CYS A 38 -11.79 -2.21 -6.81
CA CYS A 38 -11.70 -3.35 -7.73
C CYS A 38 -13.06 -3.99 -7.99
N ARG A 39 -13.95 -4.04 -6.98
CA ARG A 39 -15.34 -4.51 -7.17
C ARG A 39 -16.12 -3.69 -8.17
N ALA A 40 -15.92 -2.37 -8.19
CA ALA A 40 -16.62 -1.47 -9.12
C ALA A 40 -16.24 -1.71 -10.59
N ARG A 41 -15.10 -2.37 -10.86
CA ARG A 41 -14.65 -2.65 -12.22
C ARG A 41 -15.14 -3.98 -12.77
N GLY A 42 -15.43 -4.95 -11.90
CA GLY A 42 -15.85 -6.30 -12.32
C GLY A 42 -14.82 -6.97 -13.24
N LEU A 43 -13.54 -6.70 -13.02
CA LEU A 43 -12.43 -7.31 -13.76
C LEU A 43 -11.96 -8.57 -13.01
N GLU A 44 -11.41 -9.52 -13.75
CA GLU A 44 -10.84 -10.77 -13.22
C GLU A 44 -9.55 -11.14 -13.97
N GLY A 45 -8.75 -12.03 -13.38
CA GLY A 45 -7.56 -12.62 -13.96
C GLY A 45 -6.53 -11.57 -14.40
N PRO A 46 -5.90 -11.73 -15.58
CA PRO A 46 -4.88 -10.81 -16.06
C PRO A 46 -5.34 -9.36 -16.22
N ALA A 47 -6.63 -9.13 -16.51
CA ALA A 47 -7.18 -7.78 -16.63
C ALA A 47 -7.28 -7.08 -15.26
N LEU A 48 -7.67 -7.83 -14.22
CA LEU A 48 -7.64 -7.34 -12.85
C LEU A 48 -6.20 -7.08 -12.40
N SER A 49 -5.28 -8.03 -12.61
CA SER A 49 -3.86 -7.86 -12.25
C SER A 49 -3.27 -6.58 -12.87
N LEU A 50 -3.45 -6.38 -14.18
CA LEU A 50 -2.97 -5.17 -14.85
C LEU A 50 -3.58 -3.90 -14.25
N ARG A 51 -4.88 -3.93 -13.92
CA ARG A 51 -5.54 -2.74 -13.37
C ARG A 51 -5.08 -2.41 -11.96
N LEU A 52 -4.78 -3.42 -11.15
CA LEU A 52 -4.21 -3.26 -9.80
C LEU A 52 -2.75 -2.76 -9.88
N GLU A 53 -1.96 -3.26 -10.83
CA GLU A 53 -0.60 -2.76 -11.10
C GLU A 53 -0.63 -1.27 -11.46
N GLN A 54 -1.56 -0.89 -12.34
CA GLN A 54 -1.83 0.51 -12.68
C GLN A 54 -2.17 1.32 -11.45
N LEU A 55 -3.21 0.93 -10.71
CA LEU A 55 -3.72 1.69 -9.57
C LEU A 55 -2.66 1.93 -8.50
N LEU A 56 -1.88 0.89 -8.19
CA LEU A 56 -0.93 0.88 -7.09
C LEU A 56 0.48 1.35 -7.50
N GLY A 57 0.64 1.88 -8.72
CA GLY A 57 1.94 2.37 -9.17
C GLY A 57 3.00 1.28 -9.35
N LEU A 58 2.60 0.03 -9.57
CA LEU A 58 3.50 -1.11 -9.72
C LEU A 58 3.86 -1.32 -11.21
N PRO A 59 5.10 -1.78 -11.50
CA PRO A 59 5.48 -2.27 -12.82
C PRO A 59 4.53 -3.36 -13.34
N PRO A 60 4.25 -3.40 -14.65
CA PRO A 60 3.40 -4.43 -15.23
C PRO A 60 4.02 -5.82 -15.11
N GLY A 61 3.18 -6.83 -14.87
CA GLY A 61 3.62 -8.22 -14.73
C GLY A 61 4.40 -8.49 -13.44
N ASN A 62 4.10 -7.78 -12.35
CA ASN A 62 4.75 -7.93 -11.05
C ASN A 62 4.50 -9.29 -10.40
N GLY A 63 3.43 -9.98 -10.82
CA GLY A 63 3.12 -11.34 -10.42
C GLY A 63 2.55 -11.47 -9.00
N LYS A 64 1.92 -10.41 -8.47
CA LYS A 64 1.17 -10.49 -7.22
C LYS A 64 -0.12 -11.28 -7.46
N ASP A 65 -0.52 -12.08 -6.47
CA ASP A 65 -1.63 -13.04 -6.62
C ASP A 65 -2.60 -13.04 -5.42
N ARG A 66 -2.21 -12.47 -4.28
CA ARG A 66 -3.02 -12.46 -3.06
C ARG A 66 -3.04 -11.10 -2.39
N VAL A 67 -4.18 -10.83 -1.78
CA VAL A 67 -4.47 -9.64 -1.01
C VAL A 67 -4.45 -10.04 0.47
N VAL A 68 -3.61 -9.37 1.25
CA VAL A 68 -3.46 -9.61 2.68
C VAL A 68 -4.04 -8.43 3.44
N GLN A 69 -5.07 -8.68 4.23
CA GLN A 69 -5.64 -7.67 5.14
C GLN A 69 -4.97 -7.78 6.51
N LEU A 70 -4.54 -6.65 7.05
CA LEU A 70 -3.81 -6.55 8.30
C LEU A 70 -4.53 -5.58 9.24
N TRP A 71 -4.77 -6.00 10.48
CA TRP A 71 -5.09 -5.06 11.56
C TRP A 71 -3.79 -4.44 12.06
N VAL A 72 -3.65 -3.14 11.84
CA VAL A 72 -2.43 -2.37 12.15
C VAL A 72 -2.71 -1.33 13.23
N PRO A 73 -1.86 -1.19 14.26
CA PRO A 73 -1.92 -0.06 15.18
C PRO A 73 -1.75 1.26 14.42
N ALA A 74 -2.67 2.22 14.60
CA ALA A 74 -2.63 3.50 13.88
C ALA A 74 -1.31 4.27 14.12
N ALA A 75 -0.77 4.21 15.34
CA ALA A 75 0.49 4.84 15.70
C ALA A 75 1.73 4.25 15.01
N SER A 76 1.60 3.09 14.37
CA SER A 76 2.68 2.42 13.62
C SER A 76 2.60 2.66 12.11
N LEU A 77 1.56 3.36 11.65
CA LEU A 77 1.38 3.79 10.27
C LEU A 77 1.89 5.21 10.10
N PHE A 78 2.41 5.49 8.92
CA PHE A 78 2.75 6.84 8.51
C PHE A 78 2.57 6.98 7.00
N ARG A 79 2.31 8.21 6.56
CA ARG A 79 2.20 8.53 5.14
C ARG A 79 3.60 8.68 4.53
N PRO A 80 3.90 8.08 3.35
CA PRO A 80 5.21 8.18 2.71
C PRO A 80 5.39 9.53 1.99
N SER A 81 5.18 10.63 2.70
CA SER A 81 5.29 12.03 2.23
C SER A 81 6.07 12.87 3.25
N PRO A 82 6.44 14.12 2.92
CA PRO A 82 7.04 15.03 3.90
C PRO A 82 6.15 15.22 5.13
N ASP A 83 4.84 15.33 4.91
CA ASP A 83 3.82 15.21 5.93
C ASP A 83 3.52 13.73 6.22
N LEU A 84 3.72 13.28 7.45
CA LEU A 84 3.55 11.89 7.86
C LEU A 84 2.18 11.58 8.47
N GLU A 85 1.35 12.60 8.68
CA GLU A 85 0.04 12.49 9.29
C GLU A 85 -0.89 11.57 8.48
N ILE A 86 -1.74 10.83 9.19
CA ILE A 86 -2.62 9.78 8.62
C ILE A 86 -4.11 10.07 8.82
N ASP A 87 -4.42 11.14 9.54
CA ASP A 87 -5.76 11.52 9.99
C ASP A 87 -6.33 12.74 9.25
N ASP A 88 -5.66 13.15 8.17
CA ASP A 88 -6.10 14.21 7.26
C ASP A 88 -6.36 13.70 5.83
N SER A 89 -6.88 14.59 5.00
CA SER A 89 -7.19 14.31 3.59
C SER A 89 -6.18 14.88 2.60
N VAL A 90 -5.14 15.57 3.07
CA VAL A 90 -4.16 16.26 2.22
C VAL A 90 -2.81 16.23 2.92
N ALA A 91 -1.78 15.73 2.23
CA ALA A 91 -0.41 15.83 2.71
C ALA A 91 0.22 17.18 2.31
N GLU A 92 0.86 17.85 3.26
CA GLU A 92 1.68 19.02 2.95
C GLU A 92 2.90 18.66 2.08
N LEU A 93 3.30 19.58 1.19
CA LEU A 93 4.40 19.37 0.24
C LEU A 93 5.79 19.51 0.88
N ASP A 94 5.85 20.19 2.02
CA ASP A 94 7.06 20.41 2.81
C ASP A 94 6.91 19.71 4.16
N PHE A 95 8.02 19.46 4.85
CA PHE A 95 7.99 18.90 6.20
C PHE A 95 7.31 19.89 7.17
N PRO A 96 6.18 19.52 7.80
CA PRO A 96 5.55 20.36 8.81
C PRO A 96 6.47 20.69 9.98
N THR A 97 6.14 21.77 10.72
CA THR A 97 6.93 22.11 11.91
C THR A 97 6.76 21.02 12.97
N GLY A 98 7.87 20.42 13.39
CA GLY A 98 7.85 19.36 14.40
C GLY A 98 7.87 17.95 13.82
N THR A 99 7.99 17.78 12.50
CA THR A 99 8.28 16.48 11.89
C THR A 99 9.47 15.81 12.59
N PRO A 100 9.34 14.55 13.06
CA PRO A 100 10.44 13.83 13.66
C PRO A 100 11.63 13.71 12.72
N GLN A 101 12.85 13.94 13.22
CA GLN A 101 14.07 13.83 12.41
C GLN A 101 14.22 12.44 11.79
N GLU A 102 13.80 11.38 12.49
CA GLU A 102 13.76 10.00 11.97
C GLU A 102 12.95 9.88 10.68
N HIS A 103 11.82 10.59 10.58
CA HIS A 103 11.00 10.59 9.37
C HIS A 103 11.64 11.39 8.23
N VAL A 104 12.27 12.52 8.56
CA VAL A 104 13.04 13.32 7.60
C VAL A 104 14.19 12.49 7.01
N ASP A 105 14.91 11.75 7.84
CA ASP A 105 16.02 10.89 7.43
C ASP A 105 15.50 9.73 6.57
N TRP A 106 14.48 9.00 7.04
CA TRP A 106 13.82 7.92 6.29
C TRP A 106 13.38 8.38 4.89
N PHE A 107 12.71 9.53 4.79
CA PHE A 107 12.20 10.05 3.53
C PHE A 107 13.33 10.38 2.55
N ASN A 108 14.40 11.02 3.04
CA ASN A 108 15.53 11.41 2.20
C ASN A 108 16.37 10.21 1.77
N ASP A 109 16.57 9.22 2.65
CA ASP A 109 17.31 8.00 2.35
C ASP A 109 16.57 7.13 1.33
N LEU A 110 15.26 6.95 1.49
CA LEU A 110 14.44 6.25 0.50
C LEU A 110 14.48 7.00 -0.84
N LYS A 111 14.41 8.33 -0.82
CA LYS A 111 14.39 9.16 -2.04
C LYS A 111 15.71 9.05 -2.78
N ALA A 112 16.83 8.90 -2.08
CA ALA A 112 18.14 8.73 -2.70
C ALA A 112 18.27 7.44 -3.50
N THR A 113 17.47 6.41 -3.21
CA THR A 113 17.58 5.07 -3.83
C THR A 113 16.43 4.73 -4.79
N SER A 114 15.27 5.36 -4.65
CA SER A 114 14.07 4.98 -5.42
C SER A 114 13.97 5.47 -6.86
N TYR A 115 14.74 6.47 -7.29
CA TYR A 115 14.62 7.07 -8.64
C TYR A 115 15.76 6.69 -9.60
N GLY A 116 16.54 5.66 -9.24
CA GLY A 116 17.58 5.07 -10.10
C GLY A 116 17.04 3.98 -11.03
N GLU A 117 17.94 3.36 -11.80
CA GLU A 117 17.63 2.30 -12.79
C GLU A 117 16.90 1.10 -12.18
N ASP A 118 17.26 0.71 -10.95
CA ASP A 118 16.65 -0.39 -10.20
C ASP A 118 15.69 0.10 -9.08
N GLY A 119 15.34 1.37 -9.11
CA GLY A 119 14.54 2.01 -8.06
C GLY A 119 13.06 1.69 -8.13
N TYR A 120 12.39 1.79 -6.97
CA TYR A 120 10.93 1.80 -6.87
C TYR A 120 10.46 3.22 -6.53
N PRO A 121 10.17 4.06 -7.54
CA PRO A 121 9.73 5.42 -7.31
C PRO A 121 8.34 5.42 -6.68
N TRP A 122 8.11 6.34 -5.76
CA TRP A 122 6.79 6.62 -5.21
C TRP A 122 6.49 8.13 -5.35
N THR A 123 5.24 8.54 -5.13
CA THR A 123 4.81 9.91 -5.43
C THR A 123 5.42 10.95 -4.49
N ARG A 124 5.70 10.53 -3.24
CA ARG A 124 5.99 11.40 -2.08
C ARG A 124 4.83 12.28 -1.66
N LEU A 125 3.63 11.99 -2.16
CA LEU A 125 2.42 12.77 -1.91
C LEU A 125 1.37 11.98 -1.13
N GLY A 126 1.74 10.78 -0.65
CA GLY A 126 0.88 9.94 0.18
C GLY A 126 -0.26 9.26 -0.57
N TYR A 127 -0.15 9.15 -1.89
CA TYR A 127 -1.05 8.37 -2.73
C TYR A 127 -0.25 7.57 -3.77
N THR A 128 -0.82 6.47 -4.26
CA THR A 128 -0.21 5.64 -5.32
C THR A 128 -0.33 6.30 -6.69
N TYR A 129 0.69 6.22 -7.54
CA TYR A 129 0.60 6.78 -8.90
C TYR A 129 -0.19 5.85 -9.83
N ASP A 130 -1.38 6.25 -10.26
CA ASP A 130 -2.17 5.46 -11.20
C ASP A 130 -1.74 5.73 -12.65
N TRP A 131 -0.93 4.84 -13.22
CA TRP A 131 -0.39 5.02 -14.57
C TRP A 131 -1.34 4.57 -15.70
N SER A 132 -2.61 4.28 -15.39
CA SER A 132 -3.59 3.91 -16.42
C SER A 132 -3.73 4.99 -17.50
N PRO A 133 -3.70 4.63 -18.80
CA PRO A 133 -3.78 5.61 -19.89
C PRO A 133 -5.14 6.32 -19.96
N ASP A 134 -6.18 5.74 -19.38
CA ASP A 134 -7.56 6.22 -19.41
C ASP A 134 -8.01 6.82 -18.06
N GLY A 135 -7.07 7.00 -17.11
CA GLY A 135 -7.34 7.42 -15.73
C GLY A 135 -6.74 8.77 -15.36
N GLU A 136 -6.99 9.18 -14.11
CA GLU A 136 -6.22 10.23 -13.45
C GLU A 136 -4.97 9.60 -12.83
N GLU A 137 -3.89 10.38 -12.71
CA GLU A 137 -2.61 9.94 -12.14
C GLU A 137 -2.64 9.70 -10.61
N VAL A 138 -3.78 9.99 -9.97
CA VAL A 138 -4.00 9.86 -8.53
C VAL A 138 -4.72 8.54 -8.24
N GLY A 139 -4.01 7.62 -7.59
CA GLY A 139 -4.53 6.34 -7.10
C GLY A 139 -5.08 6.43 -5.68
N LEU A 140 -4.82 5.39 -4.89
CA LEU A 140 -5.34 5.25 -3.52
C LEU A 140 -4.44 5.95 -2.51
N SER A 141 -4.98 6.26 -1.32
CA SER A 141 -4.14 6.71 -0.20
C SER A 141 -3.11 5.63 0.14
N GLU A 142 -1.85 6.03 0.29
CA GLU A 142 -0.71 5.14 0.51
C GLU A 142 -0.11 5.36 1.89
N PHE A 143 0.24 4.27 2.56
CA PHE A 143 0.82 4.27 3.89
C PHE A 143 1.93 3.22 4.00
N VAL A 144 2.79 3.38 4.98
CA VAL A 144 3.84 2.42 5.32
C VAL A 144 3.68 1.99 6.77
N ILE A 145 3.77 0.68 7.00
CA ILE A 145 3.88 0.11 8.35
C ILE A 145 5.36 -0.01 8.69
N ARG A 146 5.77 0.53 9.84
CA ARG A 146 7.16 0.42 10.31
C ARG A 146 7.58 -1.04 10.51
N GLN A 147 8.84 -1.34 10.16
CA GLN A 147 9.47 -2.62 10.50
C GLN A 147 9.37 -2.90 12.02
N GLY A 148 9.18 -4.16 12.37
CA GLY A 148 9.06 -4.62 13.76
C GLY A 148 7.69 -4.35 14.39
N THR A 149 6.73 -3.79 13.64
CA THR A 149 5.35 -3.64 14.11
C THR A 149 4.69 -5.00 14.17
N THR A 150 4.09 -5.32 15.33
CA THR A 150 3.18 -6.45 15.48
C THR A 150 1.84 -6.11 14.82
N VAL A 151 1.40 -6.96 13.89
CA VAL A 151 0.09 -6.87 13.21
C VAL A 151 -0.68 -8.16 13.39
N VAL A 152 -2.01 -8.11 13.23
CA VAL A 152 -2.84 -9.32 13.12
C VAL A 152 -3.18 -9.53 11.65
N VAL A 153 -2.97 -10.73 11.13
CA VAL A 153 -3.37 -11.09 9.77
C VAL A 153 -4.86 -11.42 9.77
N ASP A 154 -5.69 -10.54 9.23
CA ASP A 154 -7.15 -10.71 9.19
C ASP A 154 -7.57 -11.72 8.13
N SER A 155 -7.00 -11.59 6.93
CA SER A 155 -7.29 -12.50 5.82
C SER A 155 -6.14 -12.56 4.83
N VAL A 156 -6.00 -13.72 4.18
CA VAL A 156 -5.22 -13.87 2.93
C VAL A 156 -6.17 -14.42 1.88
N THR A 157 -6.38 -13.65 0.82
CA THR A 157 -7.41 -13.96 -0.19
C THR A 157 -6.81 -13.84 -1.59
N PRO A 158 -7.05 -14.81 -2.50
CA PRO A 158 -6.71 -14.64 -3.91
C PRO A 158 -7.30 -13.34 -4.44
N GLN A 159 -6.56 -12.61 -5.28
CA GLN A 159 -6.98 -11.29 -5.76
C GLN A 159 -8.38 -11.29 -6.40
N ASP A 160 -8.72 -12.34 -7.13
CA ASP A 160 -9.98 -12.44 -7.87
C ASP A 160 -11.14 -12.57 -6.89
N GLU A 161 -10.99 -13.44 -5.88
CA GLU A 161 -11.96 -13.62 -4.81
C GLU A 161 -12.15 -12.35 -3.98
N TYR A 162 -11.05 -11.64 -3.66
CA TYR A 162 -11.11 -10.37 -2.92
C TYR A 162 -11.93 -9.30 -3.67
N CYS A 163 -11.81 -9.30 -5.00
CA CYS A 163 -12.43 -8.32 -5.88
C CYS A 163 -13.79 -8.73 -6.45
N LEU A 164 -14.32 -9.89 -6.09
CA LEU A 164 -15.68 -10.27 -6.44
C LEU A 164 -16.69 -9.25 -5.90
N PRO A 165 -17.72 -8.87 -6.68
CA PRO A 165 -18.82 -8.04 -6.21
C PRO A 165 -19.42 -8.61 -4.91
N ALA A 166 -19.86 -7.73 -4.01
CA ALA A 166 -20.63 -8.17 -2.85
C ALA A 166 -21.92 -8.88 -3.33
N PRO A 167 -22.30 -10.01 -2.71
CA PRO A 167 -23.53 -10.74 -3.07
C PRO A 167 -24.80 -9.93 -2.82
#